data_AF-A0A2V2RP28-F1
#
_entry.id   AF-A0A2V2RP28-F1
#
_cell.length_a   1.000
_cell.length_b   1.000
_cell.length_c   1.000
_cell.angle_alpha   90.00
_cell.angle_beta   90.00
_cell.angle_gamma   90.00
#
_symmetry.space_group_name_H-M   'P 1'
#
loop_
_entity.id
_entity.type
_entity.pdbx_description
1 polymer ?
#
loop_
_entity_poly.entity_id
_entity_poly.type
_entity_poly.pdbx_seq_one_letter_code
_entity_poly.pdbx_strand_id
1 'polypeptide(L)'
;MLENHLELPYIAVIPYNVQIDTRLSDSAKLYYGQIIAFAKKTGYMWATDQQLADMKGVSKRSIERWNHELESAGHIKRVTANVPVKAKNGDFGWIKKRKIYFNEGFGFAKPAESEKIPETEETEQIDSAENGVTIGSAENGVTIGSAENGGININLLDKSLKKQCDAPEAVVVFPSLSKLDIETSLAVKICNEHSQQEVDLAVERCLRWKSRPSDSVGIMTTLSRADTWSDNPTPEEKQESNLEHLKNLRHLDGKIIASTSITVGNKYVEFVRGMKILHITIDDPEFKKKIVDQLEYLNRMEEAKK
;
A
#
# COMPACT_ATOMS: atom_id res chain seq x y z
N MET A 1 -18.58 5.36 25.54
CA MET A 1 -18.42 4.16 24.69
C MET A 1 -19.20 4.44 23.43
N LEU A 2 -18.55 4.65 22.29
CA LEU A 2 -19.23 4.71 21.00
C LEU A 2 -19.31 3.27 20.50
N GLU A 3 -20.49 2.67 20.55
CA GLU A 3 -20.75 1.43 19.84
C GLU A 3 -20.57 1.72 18.34
N ASN A 4 -19.53 1.14 17.74
CA ASN A 4 -19.27 1.25 16.30
C ASN A 4 -20.31 0.41 15.54
N HIS A 5 -21.55 0.88 15.51
CA HIS A 5 -22.62 0.32 14.70
C HIS A 5 -22.38 0.67 13.24
N LEU A 6 -22.47 -0.35 12.37
CA LEU A 6 -22.34 -0.16 10.94
C LEU A 6 -23.72 0.21 10.39
N GLU A 7 -23.85 1.41 9.82
CA GLU A 7 -25.12 1.88 9.23
C GLU A 7 -25.19 1.53 7.75
N LEU A 8 -26.35 1.05 7.28
CA LEU A 8 -26.54 0.70 5.87
C LEU A 8 -26.22 1.90 4.95
N PRO A 9 -25.51 1.67 3.83
CA PRO A 9 -25.17 2.74 2.91
C PRO A 9 -26.42 3.26 2.20
N TYR A 10 -26.51 4.58 2.01
CA TYR A 10 -27.63 5.20 1.30
C TYR A 10 -27.72 4.78 -0.19
N ILE A 11 -26.57 4.49 -0.81
CA ILE A 11 -26.46 4.02 -2.19
C ILE A 11 -25.56 2.79 -2.23
N ALA A 12 -26.02 1.75 -2.92
CA ALA A 12 -25.25 0.56 -3.24
C ALA A 12 -25.07 0.46 -4.76
N VAL A 13 -23.82 0.32 -5.21
CA VAL A 13 -23.50 0.17 -6.64
C VAL A 13 -23.14 -1.28 -6.90
N ILE A 14 -23.84 -1.92 -7.83
CA ILE A 14 -23.55 -3.29 -8.26
C ILE A 14 -22.97 -3.24 -9.67
N PRO A 15 -21.70 -3.63 -9.85
CA PRO A 15 -21.08 -3.77 -11.16
C PRO A 15 -21.87 -4.69 -12.10
N TYR A 16 -21.90 -4.37 -13.40
CA TYR A 16 -22.60 -5.22 -14.38
C TYR A 16 -22.06 -6.66 -14.38
N ASN A 17 -20.73 -6.84 -14.30
CA ASN A 17 -20.10 -8.17 -14.22
C ASN A 17 -20.49 -8.96 -12.97
N VAL A 18 -20.80 -8.30 -11.85
CA VAL A 18 -21.34 -8.94 -10.63
C VAL A 18 -22.84 -9.21 -10.80
N GLN A 19 -23.57 -8.29 -11.40
CA GLN A 19 -25.02 -8.36 -11.61
C GLN A 19 -25.42 -9.56 -12.49
N ILE A 20 -24.70 -9.79 -13.59
CA ILE A 20 -24.99 -10.87 -14.54
C ILE A 20 -24.39 -12.22 -14.13
N ASP A 21 -23.51 -12.27 -13.14
CA ASP A 21 -22.87 -13.52 -12.74
C ASP A 21 -23.92 -14.50 -12.20
N THR A 22 -24.11 -15.61 -12.92
CA THR A 22 -25.09 -16.64 -12.58
C THR A 22 -24.64 -17.55 -11.44
N ARG A 23 -23.36 -17.49 -11.04
CA ARG A 23 -22.80 -18.23 -9.90
C ARG A 23 -23.16 -17.58 -8.55
N LEU A 24 -23.62 -16.34 -8.56
CA LEU A 24 -23.96 -15.57 -7.37
C LEU A 24 -25.46 -15.57 -7.12
N SER A 25 -25.87 -15.78 -5.87
CA SER A 25 -27.24 -15.52 -5.46
C SER A 25 -27.56 -14.02 -5.48
N ASP A 26 -28.83 -13.65 -5.70
CA ASP A 26 -29.26 -12.25 -5.71
C ASP A 26 -28.92 -11.53 -4.40
N SER A 27 -28.99 -12.24 -3.28
CA SER A 27 -28.57 -11.71 -1.98
C SER A 27 -27.07 -11.43 -1.91
N ALA A 28 -26.23 -12.25 -2.55
CA ALA A 28 -24.79 -12.01 -2.62
C ALA A 28 -24.46 -10.79 -3.49
N LYS A 29 -25.20 -10.57 -4.59
CA LYS A 29 -25.08 -9.38 -5.45
C LYS A 29 -25.46 -8.09 -4.70
N LEU A 30 -26.59 -8.10 -3.99
CA LEU A 30 -27.00 -6.98 -3.13
C LEU A 30 -25.99 -6.73 -2.00
N TYR A 31 -25.49 -7.80 -1.39
CA TYR A 31 -24.46 -7.73 -0.36
C TYR A 31 -23.19 -7.07 -0.90
N TYR A 32 -22.71 -7.47 -2.08
CA TYR A 32 -21.56 -6.86 -2.76
C TYR A 32 -21.71 -5.34 -2.87
N GLY A 33 -22.86 -4.88 -3.37
CA GLY A 33 -23.13 -3.44 -3.55
C GLY A 33 -23.13 -2.65 -2.24
N GLN A 34 -23.41 -3.30 -1.11
CA GLN A 34 -23.36 -2.67 0.20
C GLN A 34 -21.94 -2.62 0.75
N ILE A 35 -21.18 -3.71 0.65
CA ILE A 35 -19.80 -3.76 1.19
C ILE A 35 -18.83 -2.87 0.39
N ILE A 36 -19.06 -2.68 -0.91
CA ILE A 36 -18.25 -1.76 -1.74
C ILE A 36 -18.48 -0.29 -1.34
N ALA A 37 -19.70 0.08 -0.94
CA ALA A 37 -20.01 1.44 -0.49
C ALA A 37 -19.19 1.81 0.77
N PHE A 38 -18.96 0.85 1.67
CA PHE A 38 -18.10 1.06 2.83
C PHE A 38 -16.61 1.06 2.49
N ALA A 39 -16.19 0.28 1.51
CA ALA A 39 -14.80 0.21 1.08
C ALA A 39 -14.34 1.45 0.32
N LYS A 40 -15.27 2.27 -0.19
CA LYS A 40 -15.00 3.47 -1.01
C LYS A 40 -13.98 4.44 -0.41
N LYS A 41 -13.91 4.55 0.94
CA LYS A 41 -12.97 5.48 1.61
C LYS A 41 -11.55 4.91 1.78
N THR A 42 -11.39 3.60 1.81
CA THR A 42 -10.15 2.91 2.25
C THR A 42 -9.59 1.93 1.22
N GLY A 43 -10.36 1.61 0.18
CA GLY A 43 -10.06 0.55 -0.78
C GLY A 43 -10.33 -0.87 -0.28
N TYR A 44 -10.80 -1.03 0.97
CA TYR A 44 -11.11 -2.34 1.55
C TYR A 44 -12.11 -2.25 2.71
N MET A 45 -12.87 -3.31 2.96
CA MET A 45 -13.80 -3.41 4.10
C MET A 45 -13.18 -4.21 5.26
N TRP A 46 -13.35 -3.72 6.50
CA TRP A 46 -12.81 -4.36 7.72
C TRP A 46 -13.87 -4.91 8.70
N ALA A 47 -15.16 -4.72 8.43
CA ALA A 47 -16.24 -5.15 9.31
C ALA A 47 -16.27 -6.68 9.45
N THR A 48 -16.46 -7.19 10.67
CA THR A 48 -16.60 -8.63 10.96
C THR A 48 -17.91 -9.20 10.38
N ASP A 49 -18.01 -10.52 10.26
CA ASP A 49 -19.26 -11.17 9.81
C ASP A 49 -20.41 -10.88 10.76
N GLN A 50 -20.14 -10.78 12.07
CA GLN A 50 -21.16 -10.44 13.05
C GLN A 50 -21.67 -9.01 12.85
N GLN A 51 -20.77 -8.03 12.70
CA GLN A 51 -21.17 -6.64 12.45
C GLN A 51 -22.00 -6.48 11.17
N LEU A 52 -21.66 -7.22 10.11
CA LEU A 52 -22.43 -7.18 8.86
C LEU A 52 -23.78 -7.91 8.98
N ALA A 53 -23.81 -8.99 9.75
CA ALA A 53 -25.04 -9.73 10.04
C ALA A 53 -26.02 -8.85 10.82
N ASP A 54 -25.55 -8.19 11.88
CA ASP A 54 -26.33 -7.29 12.73
C ASP A 54 -26.87 -6.11 11.91
N MET A 55 -26.00 -5.44 11.13
CA MET A 55 -26.38 -4.34 10.25
C MET A 55 -27.47 -4.75 9.25
N LYS A 56 -27.38 -5.95 8.67
CA LYS A 56 -28.31 -6.42 7.64
C LYS A 56 -29.54 -7.12 8.20
N GLY A 57 -29.59 -7.39 9.51
CA GLY A 57 -30.65 -8.20 10.12
C GLY A 57 -30.67 -9.64 9.60
N VAL A 58 -29.50 -10.24 9.32
CA VAL A 58 -29.39 -11.62 8.81
C VAL A 58 -28.49 -12.46 9.68
N SER A 59 -28.48 -13.78 9.47
CA SER A 59 -27.57 -14.66 10.21
C SER A 59 -26.11 -14.48 9.77
N LYS A 60 -25.17 -14.69 10.70
CA LYS A 60 -23.73 -14.74 10.40
C LYS A 60 -23.40 -15.76 9.29
N ARG A 61 -24.10 -16.90 9.30
CA ARG A 61 -23.95 -17.96 8.27
C ARG A 61 -24.33 -17.46 6.87
N SER A 62 -25.32 -16.57 6.76
CA SER A 62 -25.67 -15.94 5.48
C SER A 62 -24.52 -15.09 4.95
N ILE A 63 -23.88 -14.29 5.82
CA ILE A 63 -22.72 -13.48 5.45
C ILE A 63 -21.54 -14.35 5.04
N GLU A 64 -21.25 -15.42 5.79
CA GLU A 64 -20.17 -16.37 5.46
C GLU A 64 -20.41 -17.01 4.08
N ARG A 65 -21.65 -17.44 3.80
CA ARG A 65 -22.05 -18.00 2.50
C ARG A 65 -21.84 -17.01 1.36
N TRP A 66 -22.35 -15.78 1.47
CA TRP A 66 -22.23 -14.79 0.40
C TRP A 66 -20.78 -14.39 0.14
N ASN A 67 -19.97 -14.27 1.19
CA ASN A 67 -18.54 -14.05 0.99
C ASN A 67 -17.88 -15.21 0.25
N HIS A 68 -18.25 -16.46 0.55
CA HIS A 68 -17.72 -17.62 -0.17
C HIS A 68 -18.15 -17.64 -1.64
N GLU A 69 -19.40 -17.31 -1.96
CA GLU A 69 -19.89 -17.17 -3.33
C GLU A 69 -19.08 -16.12 -4.11
N LEU A 70 -18.92 -14.93 -3.53
CA LEU A 70 -18.18 -13.82 -4.15
C LEU A 70 -16.69 -14.11 -4.32
N GLU A 71 -16.07 -14.78 -3.34
CA GLU A 71 -14.66 -15.15 -3.36
C GLU A 71 -14.40 -16.25 -4.39
N SER A 72 -15.24 -17.29 -4.43
CA SER A 72 -15.15 -18.37 -5.42
C SER A 72 -15.41 -17.88 -6.85
N ALA A 73 -16.25 -16.85 -7.00
CA ALA A 73 -16.52 -16.20 -8.27
C ALA A 73 -15.42 -15.20 -8.67
N GLY A 74 -14.49 -14.86 -7.78
CA GLY A 74 -13.37 -13.95 -8.03
C GLY A 74 -13.70 -12.46 -7.94
N HIS A 75 -14.84 -12.11 -7.33
CA HIS A 75 -15.28 -10.72 -7.17
C HIS A 75 -14.70 -10.03 -5.94
N ILE A 76 -14.37 -10.80 -4.90
CA ILE A 76 -13.71 -10.30 -3.70
C ILE A 76 -12.50 -11.16 -3.32
N LYS A 77 -11.56 -10.57 -2.59
CA LYS A 77 -10.45 -11.27 -1.94
C LYS A 77 -10.44 -10.94 -0.46
N ARG A 78 -10.46 -11.96 0.40
CA ARG A 78 -10.46 -11.76 1.85
C ARG A 78 -9.11 -12.14 2.45
N VAL A 79 -8.53 -11.21 3.20
CA VAL A 79 -7.27 -11.40 3.92
C VAL A 79 -7.53 -11.27 5.40
N THR A 80 -7.00 -12.19 6.20
CA THR A 80 -7.15 -12.17 7.64
C THR A 80 -5.79 -12.22 8.31
N ALA A 81 -5.57 -11.36 9.31
CA ALA A 81 -4.33 -11.27 10.07
C ALA A 81 -4.62 -11.24 11.57
N ASN A 82 -3.73 -11.83 12.36
CA ASN A 82 -3.76 -11.71 13.82
C ASN A 82 -2.98 -10.46 14.21
N VAL A 83 -3.63 -9.54 14.91
CA VAL A 83 -3.03 -8.29 15.37
C VAL A 83 -2.85 -8.36 16.88
N PRO A 84 -1.64 -8.11 17.40
CA PRO A 84 -1.42 -8.06 18.85
C PRO A 84 -2.13 -6.85 19.44
N VAL A 85 -2.82 -7.04 20.55
CA VAL A 85 -3.52 -5.99 21.30
C VAL A 85 -3.10 -6.10 22.74
N LYS A 86 -2.69 -4.96 23.31
CA LYS A 86 -2.35 -4.86 24.72
C LYS A 86 -3.63 -4.91 25.56
N ALA A 87 -3.76 -5.94 26.38
CA ALA A 87 -4.84 -6.08 27.33
C ALA A 87 -4.67 -5.08 28.49
N LYS A 88 -5.77 -4.77 29.20
CA LYS A 88 -5.78 -3.78 30.29
C LYS A 88 -4.85 -4.16 31.45
N ASN A 89 -4.55 -5.44 31.60
CA ASN A 89 -3.65 -5.99 32.61
C ASN A 89 -2.15 -5.95 32.20
N GLY A 90 -1.83 -5.47 31.00
CA GLY A 90 -0.46 -5.39 30.49
C GLY A 90 -0.03 -6.56 29.61
N ASP A 91 -0.82 -7.64 29.55
CA ASP A 91 -0.54 -8.80 28.71
C ASP A 91 -0.83 -8.52 27.23
N PHE A 92 -0.18 -9.25 26.33
CA PHE A 92 -0.48 -9.21 24.90
C PHE A 92 -1.49 -10.29 24.54
N GLY A 93 -2.64 -9.87 24.02
CA GLY A 93 -3.63 -10.74 23.38
C GLY A 93 -3.57 -10.62 21.86
N TRP A 94 -4.25 -11.52 21.15
CA TRP A 94 -4.36 -11.47 19.69
C TRP A 94 -5.82 -11.26 19.30
N ILE A 95 -6.08 -10.31 18.40
CA ILE A 95 -7.39 -10.18 17.76
C ILE A 95 -7.26 -10.49 16.28
N LYS A 96 -8.24 -11.23 15.75
CA LYS A 96 -8.33 -11.55 14.33
C LYS A 96 -8.94 -10.34 13.60
N LYS A 97 -8.16 -9.65 12.77
CA LYS A 97 -8.65 -8.57 11.89
C LYS A 97 -8.71 -9.07 10.45
N ARG A 98 -9.71 -8.61 9.70
CA ARG A 98 -9.84 -8.95 8.28
C ARG A 98 -9.89 -7.72 7.39
N LYS A 99 -9.53 -7.91 6.13
CA LYS A 99 -9.70 -6.96 5.03
C LYS A 99 -10.35 -7.69 3.85
N ILE A 100 -11.39 -7.11 3.28
CA ILE A 100 -12.03 -7.58 2.05
C ILE A 100 -11.70 -6.58 0.96
N TYR A 101 -10.98 -7.04 -0.06
CA TYR A 101 -10.64 -6.31 -1.27
C TYR A 101 -11.62 -6.70 -2.38
N PHE A 102 -11.81 -5.78 -3.33
CA PHE A 102 -12.74 -5.93 -4.45
C PHE A 102 -11.90 -6.02 -5.71
N ASN A 103 -12.17 -7.01 -6.57
CA ASN A 103 -11.42 -7.18 -7.79
C ASN A 103 -11.76 -6.02 -8.75
N GLU A 104 -10.74 -5.40 -9.35
CA GLU A 104 -10.81 -4.11 -10.05
C GLU A 104 -11.68 -4.19 -11.32
N GLY A 105 -12.99 -4.04 -11.15
CA GLY A 105 -13.92 -3.64 -12.22
C GLY A 105 -14.41 -2.19 -12.07
N PHE A 106 -14.01 -1.53 -10.99
CA PHE A 106 -14.31 -0.13 -10.68
C PHE A 106 -13.02 0.53 -10.18
N GLY A 107 -12.28 1.14 -11.11
CA GLY A 107 -11.16 1.99 -10.75
C GLY A 107 -11.66 3.17 -9.93
N PHE A 108 -11.26 3.25 -8.67
CA PHE A 108 -10.92 4.57 -8.12
C PHE A 108 -9.50 4.85 -8.63
N ALA A 109 -9.42 5.31 -9.88
CA ALA A 109 -8.19 5.86 -10.40
C ALA A 109 -7.73 6.96 -9.43
N LYS A 110 -6.51 6.79 -8.91
CA LYS A 110 -5.73 7.88 -8.33
C LYS A 110 -5.74 9.03 -9.36
N PRO A 111 -5.99 10.30 -9.01
CA PRO A 111 -5.88 11.37 -9.99
C PRO A 111 -4.41 11.47 -10.40
N ALA A 112 -4.08 10.93 -11.56
CA ALA A 112 -2.80 11.10 -12.20
C ALA A 112 -2.83 12.41 -12.98
N GLU A 113 -1.76 13.18 -12.81
CA GLU A 113 -1.47 14.43 -13.48
C GLU A 113 -1.50 14.28 -15.01
N SER A 114 -1.78 15.42 -15.64
CA SER A 114 -1.99 15.66 -17.06
C SER A 114 -1.07 14.90 -18.02
N GLU A 115 -1.65 14.22 -19.00
CA GLU A 115 -1.03 14.02 -20.32
C GLU A 115 -2.07 14.22 -21.43
N LYS A 116 -1.63 14.90 -22.50
CA LYS A 116 -2.41 15.51 -23.57
C LYS A 116 -3.01 14.49 -24.53
N ILE A 117 -4.23 14.74 -24.99
CA ILE A 117 -4.88 14.04 -26.11
C ILE A 117 -4.53 14.79 -27.41
N PRO A 118 -4.08 14.11 -28.50
CA PRO A 118 -4.17 14.67 -29.84
C PRO A 118 -5.53 14.37 -30.46
N GLU A 119 -6.14 15.41 -31.02
CA GLU A 119 -7.31 15.35 -31.91
C GLU A 119 -6.98 14.54 -33.18
N THR A 120 -7.94 13.74 -33.64
CA THR A 120 -8.34 13.79 -35.06
C THR A 120 -9.73 13.18 -35.25
N GLU A 121 -10.52 13.94 -36.00
CA GLU A 121 -11.86 13.67 -36.49
C GLU A 121 -11.87 12.46 -37.41
N GLU A 122 -12.96 11.71 -37.42
CA GLU A 122 -13.73 11.51 -38.67
C GLU A 122 -15.14 11.00 -38.33
N THR A 123 -16.09 11.80 -38.76
CA THR A 123 -17.54 11.61 -38.77
C THR A 123 -17.94 10.51 -39.75
N GLU A 124 -19.00 9.76 -39.44
CA GLU A 124 -20.08 9.53 -40.41
C GLU A 124 -21.40 9.16 -39.72
N GLN A 125 -22.44 9.93 -40.06
CA GLN A 125 -23.84 9.76 -39.67
C GLN A 125 -24.49 8.67 -40.52
N ILE A 126 -25.42 7.88 -39.96
CA ILE A 126 -26.64 7.51 -40.69
C ILE A 126 -27.84 7.55 -39.73
N ASP A 127 -28.84 8.28 -40.21
CA ASP A 127 -30.12 8.63 -39.61
C ASP A 127 -31.20 7.56 -39.81
N SER A 128 -32.26 7.71 -39.01
CA SER A 128 -33.68 7.50 -39.35
C SER A 128 -34.39 6.15 -39.13
N ALA A 129 -35.61 6.34 -38.60
CA ALA A 129 -36.87 5.69 -38.89
C ALA A 129 -37.36 4.54 -37.97
N GLU A 130 -38.27 4.95 -37.07
CA GLU A 130 -39.63 4.44 -36.94
C GLU A 130 -39.87 2.92 -37.07
N ASN A 131 -40.35 2.31 -35.99
CA ASN A 131 -41.73 1.83 -35.93
C ASN A 131 -42.09 1.41 -34.51
N GLY A 132 -43.18 1.97 -34.00
CA GLY A 132 -43.77 1.56 -32.74
C GLY A 132 -44.65 0.31 -32.87
N VAL A 133 -45.31 0.04 -31.74
CA VAL A 133 -46.65 -0.53 -31.59
C VAL A 133 -46.73 -1.98 -31.05
N THR A 134 -47.40 -2.00 -29.88
CA THR A 134 -48.31 -2.99 -29.27
C THR A 134 -47.84 -4.11 -28.33
N ILE A 135 -48.29 -3.90 -27.09
CA ILE A 135 -48.72 -4.85 -26.08
C ILE A 135 -49.82 -5.76 -26.63
N GLY A 136 -49.73 -7.07 -26.33
CA GLY A 136 -50.83 -8.03 -26.47
C GLY A 136 -50.67 -9.16 -25.47
N SER A 137 -51.53 -9.18 -24.45
CA SER A 137 -51.78 -10.35 -23.60
C SER A 137 -52.78 -11.27 -24.28
N ALA A 138 -52.53 -12.58 -24.31
CA ALA A 138 -53.56 -13.63 -24.24
C ALA A 138 -52.92 -15.03 -24.10
N GLU A 139 -53.04 -15.56 -22.88
CA GLU A 139 -53.46 -16.91 -22.50
C GLU A 139 -53.82 -17.90 -23.65
N ASN A 140 -53.18 -19.07 -23.67
CA ASN A 140 -53.82 -20.40 -23.59
C ASN A 140 -52.80 -21.53 -23.73
N GLY A 141 -52.98 -22.55 -22.90
CA GLY A 141 -51.99 -23.59 -22.63
C GLY A 141 -51.94 -24.75 -23.62
N VAL A 142 -50.92 -25.59 -23.42
CA VAL A 142 -50.88 -26.98 -23.85
C VAL A 142 -50.21 -27.80 -22.75
N THR A 143 -50.97 -28.72 -22.17
CA THR A 143 -50.49 -29.85 -21.37
C THR A 143 -50.46 -31.09 -22.25
N ILE A 144 -49.32 -31.80 -22.28
CA ILE A 144 -49.28 -33.25 -22.57
C ILE A 144 -48.21 -33.91 -21.69
N GLY A 145 -48.66 -34.71 -20.73
CA GLY A 145 -48.34 -36.15 -20.64
C GLY A 145 -47.02 -36.62 -20.01
N SER A 146 -47.12 -36.95 -18.73
CA SER A 146 -46.40 -37.93 -17.88
C SER A 146 -45.53 -39.04 -18.50
N ALA A 147 -44.41 -39.34 -17.81
CA ALA A 147 -44.05 -40.72 -17.39
C ALA A 147 -42.91 -40.74 -16.33
N GLU A 148 -43.33 -40.81 -15.06
CA GLU A 148 -42.91 -41.76 -14.00
C GLU A 148 -41.44 -42.02 -13.57
N ASN A 149 -41.25 -41.76 -12.28
CA ASN A 149 -40.66 -42.61 -11.22
C ASN A 149 -39.14 -42.89 -11.16
N GLY A 150 -38.54 -42.38 -10.08
CA GLY A 150 -37.26 -42.89 -9.56
C GLY A 150 -36.63 -42.01 -8.48
N GLY A 151 -37.25 -41.90 -7.30
CA GLY A 151 -36.53 -41.38 -6.13
C GLY A 151 -35.52 -42.41 -5.61
N ILE A 152 -34.38 -41.95 -5.05
CA ILE A 152 -33.86 -42.29 -3.71
C ILE A 152 -32.37 -41.89 -3.51
N ASN A 153 -32.13 -41.32 -2.31
CA ASN A 153 -30.94 -41.26 -1.44
C ASN A 153 -29.70 -40.37 -1.73
N ILE A 154 -29.72 -39.25 -1.00
CA ILE A 154 -28.71 -38.76 -0.06
C ILE A 154 -27.92 -39.88 0.67
N ASN A 155 -26.60 -39.68 0.80
CA ASN A 155 -25.58 -40.49 1.49
C ASN A 155 -25.02 -41.72 0.75
N LEU A 156 -23.98 -41.51 -0.07
CA LEU A 156 -22.69 -42.22 0.05
C LEU A 156 -21.72 -41.66 -1.00
N LEU A 157 -20.74 -40.84 -0.59
CA LEU A 157 -19.33 -40.92 -1.03
C LEU A 157 -18.47 -39.93 -0.23
N ASP A 158 -18.69 -39.89 1.09
CA ASP A 158 -17.71 -39.37 2.05
C ASP A 158 -16.68 -40.48 2.32
N LYS A 159 -15.79 -40.71 1.33
CA LYS A 159 -14.57 -41.54 1.42
C LYS A 159 -13.75 -41.48 0.13
N SER A 160 -13.32 -40.27 -0.23
CA SER A 160 -12.09 -40.13 -1.02
C SER A 160 -11.43 -38.78 -0.76
N LEU A 161 -11.13 -38.52 0.52
CA LEU A 161 -10.10 -37.57 0.90
C LEU A 161 -8.73 -38.21 0.62
N LYS A 162 -8.08 -37.75 -0.45
CA LYS A 162 -6.66 -37.34 -0.53
C LYS A 162 -6.11 -37.53 -1.95
N LYS A 163 -6.00 -36.42 -2.70
CA LYS A 163 -4.71 -35.78 -3.04
C LYS A 163 -5.00 -34.49 -3.81
N GLN A 164 -5.20 -33.40 -3.08
CA GLN A 164 -5.17 -32.07 -3.68
C GLN A 164 -3.71 -31.63 -3.64
N CYS A 165 -3.09 -31.51 -4.80
CA CYS A 165 -1.86 -30.75 -4.95
C CYS A 165 -2.29 -29.29 -5.05
N ASP A 166 -2.24 -28.58 -3.92
CA ASP A 166 -2.48 -27.14 -3.91
C ASP A 166 -1.36 -26.45 -4.70
N ALA A 167 -1.73 -25.72 -5.74
CA ALA A 167 -0.83 -24.76 -6.38
C ALA A 167 -0.42 -23.72 -5.34
N PRO A 168 0.85 -23.30 -5.27
CA PRO A 168 1.33 -22.42 -4.21
C PRO A 168 0.59 -21.09 -4.28
N GLU A 169 -0.18 -20.81 -3.23
CA GLU A 169 -0.85 -19.54 -2.99
C GLU A 169 0.21 -18.43 -3.05
N ALA A 170 0.11 -17.52 -4.03
CA ALA A 170 1.10 -16.48 -4.26
C ALA A 170 1.15 -15.54 -3.04
N VAL A 171 2.13 -15.76 -2.17
CA VAL A 171 2.34 -14.94 -0.99
C VAL A 171 2.94 -13.60 -1.43
N VAL A 172 2.15 -12.53 -1.31
CA VAL A 172 2.61 -11.17 -1.60
C VAL A 172 3.49 -10.70 -0.45
N VAL A 173 4.80 -10.70 -0.65
CA VAL A 173 5.82 -10.12 0.24
C VAL A 173 6.22 -8.73 -0.25
N PHE A 174 6.72 -7.88 0.66
CA PHE A 174 7.21 -6.56 0.28
C PHE A 174 8.35 -6.69 -0.75
N PRO A 175 8.34 -5.93 -1.87
CA PRO A 175 9.34 -6.07 -2.92
C PRO A 175 10.78 -5.86 -2.43
N SER A 176 10.99 -5.02 -1.41
CA SER A 176 12.31 -4.78 -0.82
C SER A 176 12.94 -6.05 -0.23
N LEU A 177 12.16 -6.97 0.32
CA LEU A 177 12.65 -8.22 0.89
C LEU A 177 13.27 -9.15 -0.16
N SER A 178 12.92 -9.00 -1.44
CA SER A 178 13.56 -9.76 -2.53
C SER A 178 15.06 -9.45 -2.70
N LYS A 179 15.54 -8.34 -2.12
CA LYS A 179 16.96 -7.96 -2.11
C LYS A 179 17.78 -8.75 -1.10
N LEU A 180 17.13 -9.55 -0.24
CA LEU A 180 17.74 -10.33 0.82
C LEU A 180 17.53 -11.82 0.58
N ASP A 181 18.55 -12.62 0.84
CA ASP A 181 18.48 -14.08 0.80
C ASP A 181 17.88 -14.62 2.11
N ILE A 182 16.55 -14.62 2.19
CA ILE A 182 15.79 -15.07 3.35
C ILE A 182 14.71 -16.07 2.97
N GLU A 183 14.39 -16.99 3.87
CA GLU A 183 13.29 -17.92 3.67
C GLU A 183 11.95 -17.19 3.51
N THR A 184 11.10 -17.72 2.63
CA THR A 184 9.74 -17.22 2.42
C THR A 184 8.95 -17.17 3.73
N SER A 185 9.10 -18.17 4.59
CA SER A 185 8.48 -18.26 5.92
C SER A 185 8.78 -17.03 6.80
N LEU A 186 10.04 -16.59 6.80
CA LEU A 186 10.52 -15.42 7.53
C LEU A 186 10.04 -14.12 6.87
N ALA A 187 10.06 -14.05 5.54
CA ALA A 187 9.56 -12.89 4.80
C ALA A 187 8.05 -12.66 5.08
N VAL A 188 7.25 -13.73 5.10
CA VAL A 188 5.82 -13.66 5.50
C VAL A 188 5.68 -13.12 6.92
N LYS A 189 6.49 -13.63 7.85
CA LYS A 189 6.46 -13.21 9.26
C LYS A 189 6.76 -11.71 9.40
N ILE A 190 7.81 -11.23 8.74
CA ILE A 190 8.20 -9.81 8.75
C ILE A 190 7.09 -8.92 8.17
N CYS A 191 6.47 -9.32 7.05
CA CYS A 191 5.36 -8.58 6.45
C CYS A 191 4.10 -8.50 7.34
N ASN A 192 3.93 -9.45 8.27
CA ASN A 192 2.81 -9.44 9.21
C ASN A 192 3.10 -8.60 10.47
N GLU A 193 4.36 -8.50 10.87
CA GLU A 193 4.78 -7.85 12.13
C GLU A 193 5.15 -6.37 11.94
N HIS A 194 5.51 -5.95 10.73
CA HIS A 194 6.04 -4.61 10.46
C HIS A 194 5.35 -3.95 9.25
N SER A 195 5.30 -2.62 9.26
CA SER A 195 4.83 -1.83 8.11
C SER A 195 5.84 -1.87 6.96
N GLN A 196 5.37 -1.63 5.74
CA GLN A 196 6.24 -1.58 4.57
C GLN A 196 7.40 -0.57 4.73
N GLN A 197 7.14 0.60 5.33
CA GLN A 197 8.18 1.62 5.55
C GLN A 197 9.26 1.15 6.52
N GLU A 198 8.86 0.50 7.62
CA GLU A 198 9.82 -0.07 8.59
C GLU A 198 10.65 -1.19 7.95
N VAL A 199 10.03 -2.03 7.13
CA VAL A 199 10.72 -3.11 6.43
C VAL A 199 11.66 -2.57 5.37
N ASP A 200 11.23 -1.60 4.55
CA ASP A 200 12.06 -0.98 3.53
C ASP A 200 13.32 -0.35 4.15
N LEU A 201 13.14 0.40 5.26
CA LEU A 201 14.25 0.98 6.01
C LEU A 201 15.16 -0.08 6.62
N ALA A 202 14.60 -1.14 7.20
CA ALA A 202 15.37 -2.22 7.79
C ALA A 202 16.16 -3.01 6.72
N VAL A 203 15.58 -3.21 5.53
CA VAL A 203 16.26 -3.82 4.38
C VAL A 203 17.44 -2.96 3.96
N GLU A 204 17.28 -1.65 3.84
CA GLU A 204 18.40 -0.76 3.52
C GLU A 204 19.52 -0.83 4.57
N ARG A 205 19.16 -0.77 5.86
CA ARG A 205 20.11 -0.92 6.98
C ARG A 205 20.85 -2.26 6.92
N CYS A 206 20.13 -3.34 6.61
CA CYS A 206 20.67 -4.68 6.47
C CYS A 206 21.69 -4.77 5.31
N LEU A 207 21.35 -4.19 4.16
CA LEU A 207 22.23 -4.15 2.99
C LEU A 207 23.49 -3.28 3.20
N ARG A 208 23.38 -2.21 4.00
CA ARG A 208 24.50 -1.37 4.44
C ARG A 208 25.45 -2.11 5.39
N TRP A 209 24.94 -3.03 6.21
CA TRP A 209 25.76 -3.84 7.12
C TRP A 209 26.50 -4.95 6.36
N LYS A 210 27.71 -4.63 5.86
CA LYS A 210 28.53 -5.56 5.07
C LYS A 210 29.09 -6.75 5.87
N SER A 211 29.35 -6.58 7.16
CA SER A 211 29.89 -7.62 8.03
C SER A 211 28.81 -8.43 8.75
N ARG A 212 27.58 -8.47 8.21
CA ARG A 212 26.47 -9.20 8.82
C ARG A 212 26.67 -10.72 8.72
N PRO A 213 26.23 -11.51 9.71
CA PRO A 213 26.35 -12.97 9.66
C PRO A 213 25.53 -13.63 8.55
N SER A 214 24.29 -13.16 8.35
CA SER A 214 23.39 -13.59 7.28
C SER A 214 22.32 -12.52 7.04
N ASP A 215 21.62 -12.61 5.92
CA ASP A 215 20.52 -11.69 5.60
C ASP A 215 19.34 -11.83 6.57
N SER A 216 19.05 -13.06 7.01
CA SER A 216 18.03 -13.36 8.02
C SER A 216 18.36 -12.77 9.39
N VAL A 217 19.61 -12.89 9.86
CA VAL A 217 20.06 -12.28 11.12
C VAL A 217 20.13 -10.77 10.99
N GLY A 218 20.60 -10.27 9.84
CA GLY A 218 20.71 -8.84 9.54
C GLY A 218 19.36 -8.15 9.65
N ILE A 219 18.34 -8.65 8.93
CA ILE A 219 17.01 -8.02 8.90
C ILE A 219 16.33 -8.03 10.27
N MET A 220 16.40 -9.14 11.00
CA MET A 220 15.85 -9.25 12.36
C MET A 220 16.57 -8.33 13.35
N THR A 221 17.89 -8.17 13.21
CA THR A 221 18.67 -7.26 14.05
C THR A 221 18.33 -5.80 13.76
N THR A 222 18.18 -5.42 12.49
CA THR A 222 17.81 -4.06 12.11
C THR A 222 16.39 -3.69 12.51
N LEU A 223 15.45 -4.65 12.46
CA LEU A 223 14.08 -4.46 12.92
C LEU A 223 14.00 -4.36 14.45
N SER A 224 14.69 -5.22 15.17
CA SER A 224 14.69 -5.21 16.65
C SER A 224 15.39 -4.01 17.26
N ARG A 225 16.37 -3.42 16.56
CA ARG A 225 17.15 -2.26 17.03
C ARG A 225 16.76 -0.97 16.33
N ALA A 226 15.59 -0.91 15.69
CA ALA A 226 15.17 0.21 14.85
C ALA A 226 15.33 1.58 15.51
N ASP A 227 15.04 1.69 16.81
CA ASP A 227 15.11 2.93 17.61
C ASP A 227 16.55 3.34 17.99
N THR A 228 17.47 2.38 18.01
CA THR A 228 18.87 2.60 18.45
C THR A 228 19.86 2.54 17.30
N TRP A 229 19.37 2.34 16.08
CA TRP A 229 20.21 2.20 14.90
C TRP A 229 20.70 3.58 14.42
N SER A 230 22.02 3.71 14.24
CA SER A 230 22.63 4.92 13.72
C SER A 230 22.85 4.79 12.20
N ASP A 231 22.05 5.51 11.43
CA ASP A 231 22.20 5.61 9.99
C ASP A 231 23.34 6.59 9.66
N ASN A 232 24.58 6.11 9.78
CA ASN A 232 25.72 6.88 9.31
C ASN A 232 25.64 7.02 7.78
N PRO A 233 25.62 8.24 7.24
CA PRO A 233 25.54 8.44 5.80
C PRO A 233 26.78 7.86 5.12
N THR A 234 26.57 7.20 3.99
CA THR A 234 27.62 6.66 3.13
C THR A 234 28.54 7.78 2.63
N PRO A 235 29.78 7.47 2.20
CA PRO A 235 30.66 8.47 1.59
C PRO A 235 30.00 9.22 0.43
N GLU A 236 29.22 8.53 -0.39
CA GLU A 236 28.47 9.09 -1.51
C GLU A 236 27.35 10.03 -1.04
N GLU A 237 26.53 9.62 -0.06
CA GLU A 237 25.49 10.48 0.54
C GLU A 237 26.09 11.70 1.24
N LYS A 238 27.24 11.54 1.90
CA LYS A 238 28.00 12.66 2.49
C LYS A 238 28.47 13.62 1.40
N GLN A 239 29.01 13.11 0.30
CA GLN A 239 29.51 13.92 -0.80
C GLN A 239 28.38 14.68 -1.51
N GLU A 240 27.24 14.03 -1.75
CA GLU A 240 26.03 14.66 -2.31
C GLU A 240 25.48 15.74 -1.38
N SER A 241 25.41 15.44 -0.09
CA SER A 241 25.01 16.41 0.93
C SER A 241 26.00 17.59 1.07
N ASN A 242 27.29 17.37 0.83
CA ASN A 242 28.31 18.42 0.78
C ASN A 242 28.16 19.28 -0.49
N LEU A 243 27.84 18.67 -1.63
CA LEU A 243 27.56 19.38 -2.89
C LEU A 243 26.31 20.26 -2.79
N GLU A 244 25.25 19.75 -2.16
CA GLU A 244 24.05 20.56 -1.91
C GLU A 244 24.35 21.74 -0.98
N HIS A 245 25.14 21.52 0.07
CA HIS A 245 25.59 22.59 0.95
C HIS A 245 26.39 23.66 0.19
N LEU A 246 27.28 23.26 -0.73
CA LEU A 246 27.99 24.19 -1.61
C LEU A 246 27.04 25.02 -2.48
N LYS A 247 26.00 24.41 -3.07
CA LYS A 247 25.00 25.13 -3.86
C LYS A 247 24.32 26.22 -3.03
N ASN A 248 24.00 25.92 -1.78
CA ASN A 248 23.40 26.89 -0.86
C ASN A 248 24.37 28.02 -0.49
N LEU A 249 25.68 27.78 -0.50
CA LEU A 249 26.70 28.79 -0.22
C LEU A 249 27.08 29.67 -1.42
N ARG A 250 26.57 29.40 -2.63
CA ARG A 250 26.87 30.18 -3.85
C ARG A 250 26.67 31.68 -3.70
N HIS A 251 25.73 32.11 -2.87
CA HIS A 251 25.45 33.52 -2.58
C HIS A 251 26.57 34.24 -1.81
N LEU A 252 27.56 33.50 -1.27
CA LEU A 252 28.74 34.01 -0.60
C LEU A 252 29.95 34.13 -1.53
N ASP A 253 29.86 33.60 -2.76
CA ASP A 253 30.96 33.65 -3.71
C ASP A 253 31.32 35.11 -4.05
N GLY A 254 32.60 35.45 -3.90
CA GLY A 254 33.12 36.80 -4.11
C GLY A 254 32.82 37.80 -2.98
N LYS A 255 32.12 37.41 -1.91
CA LYS A 255 31.90 38.28 -0.76
C LYS A 255 33.16 38.44 0.09
N ILE A 256 33.26 39.59 0.75
CA ILE A 256 34.32 39.88 1.71
C ILE A 256 33.67 40.09 3.08
N ILE A 257 34.10 39.30 4.07
CA ILE A 257 33.64 39.40 5.47
C ILE A 257 34.87 39.57 6.36
N ALA A 258 34.88 40.58 7.22
CA ALA A 258 36.00 40.87 8.12
C ALA A 258 37.40 40.92 7.45
N SER A 259 37.49 41.45 6.22
CA SER A 259 38.70 41.49 5.37
C SER A 259 39.16 40.12 4.84
N THR A 260 38.26 39.13 4.82
CA THR A 260 38.48 37.80 4.24
C THR A 260 37.60 37.64 3.02
N SER A 261 38.18 37.37 1.84
CA SER A 261 37.41 37.05 0.63
C SER A 261 37.03 35.58 0.63
N ILE A 262 35.78 35.29 0.24
CA ILE A 262 35.23 33.95 0.16
C ILE A 262 35.10 33.56 -1.32
N THR A 263 35.52 32.35 -1.65
CA THR A 263 35.36 31.77 -2.99
C THR A 263 34.70 30.41 -2.88
N VAL A 264 33.60 30.21 -3.61
CA VAL A 264 32.80 28.97 -3.58
C VAL A 264 32.94 28.27 -4.92
N GLY A 265 33.90 27.36 -5.00
CA GLY A 265 34.14 26.53 -6.17
C GLY A 265 33.13 25.38 -6.30
N ASN A 266 33.26 24.61 -7.38
CA ASN A 266 32.36 23.48 -7.64
C ASN A 266 32.53 22.30 -6.67
N LYS A 267 33.68 22.21 -6.01
CA LYS A 267 34.04 21.11 -5.08
C LYS A 267 34.80 21.60 -3.84
N TYR A 268 34.82 22.91 -3.59
CA TYR A 268 35.59 23.48 -2.49
C TYR A 268 35.05 24.84 -2.06
N VAL A 269 35.42 25.27 -0.86
CA VAL A 269 35.28 26.65 -0.38
C VAL A 269 36.65 27.15 0.06
N GLU A 270 37.00 28.37 -0.33
CA GLU A 270 38.23 29.05 0.06
C GLU A 270 37.92 30.33 0.83
N PHE A 271 38.68 30.54 1.89
CA PHE A 271 38.71 31.78 2.66
C PHE A 271 40.12 32.36 2.59
N VAL A 272 40.25 33.56 2.01
CA VAL A 272 41.55 34.22 1.82
C VAL A 272 41.59 35.52 2.60
N ARG A 273 42.57 35.65 3.50
CA ARG A 273 42.82 36.86 4.30
C ARG A 273 44.30 37.19 4.28
N GLY A 274 44.70 38.17 3.47
CA GLY A 274 46.11 38.50 3.26
C GLY A 274 46.86 37.29 2.71
N MET A 275 47.89 36.84 3.44
CA MET A 275 48.67 35.64 3.07
C MET A 275 48.08 34.32 3.60
N LYS A 276 47.02 34.35 4.41
CA LYS A 276 46.39 33.14 4.97
C LYS A 276 45.28 32.65 4.05
N ILE A 277 45.36 31.39 3.65
CA ILE A 277 44.37 30.71 2.81
C ILE A 277 43.87 29.48 3.59
N LEU A 278 42.57 29.38 3.77
CA LEU A 278 41.90 28.16 4.24
C LEU A 278 41.12 27.57 3.08
N HIS A 279 41.59 26.44 2.57
CA HIS A 279 40.96 25.69 1.47
C HIS A 279 40.29 24.44 2.04
N ILE A 280 38.98 24.29 1.82
CA ILE A 280 38.19 23.16 2.32
C ILE A 280 37.54 22.46 1.13
N THR A 281 37.88 21.19 0.92
CA THR A 281 37.36 20.35 -0.17
C THR A 281 36.17 19.51 0.26
N ILE A 282 35.25 19.20 -0.65
CA ILE A 282 34.06 18.36 -0.34
C ILE A 282 34.37 16.97 0.21
N ASP A 283 35.59 16.46 -0.02
CA ASP A 283 36.03 15.15 0.46
C ASP A 283 36.49 15.19 1.94
N ASP A 284 36.52 16.38 2.57
CA ASP A 284 36.85 16.54 3.98
C ASP A 284 35.73 15.96 4.87
N PRO A 285 36.06 15.05 5.82
CA PRO A 285 35.07 14.45 6.72
C PRO A 285 34.29 15.46 7.58
N GLU A 286 34.89 16.61 7.86
CA GLU A 286 34.30 17.71 8.64
C GLU A 286 33.94 18.93 7.76
N PHE A 287 33.79 18.74 6.44
CA PHE A 287 33.57 19.81 5.45
C PHE A 287 32.60 20.90 5.92
N LYS A 288 31.35 20.52 6.24
CA LYS A 288 30.29 21.47 6.64
C LYS A 288 30.63 22.19 7.94
N LYS A 289 31.12 21.43 8.93
CA LYS A 289 31.46 21.95 10.26
C LYS A 289 32.55 23.01 10.16
N LYS A 290 33.64 22.73 9.43
CA LYS A 290 34.72 23.69 9.22
C LYS A 290 34.28 24.98 8.53
N ILE A 291 33.35 24.90 7.57
CA ILE A 291 32.80 26.08 6.90
C ILE A 291 31.95 26.90 7.87
N VAL A 292 31.05 26.26 8.61
CA VAL A 292 30.18 26.94 9.60
C VAL A 292 31.02 27.62 10.67
N ASP A 293 31.96 26.88 11.28
CA ASP A 293 32.86 27.41 12.32
C ASP A 293 33.65 28.63 11.81
N GLN A 294 34.11 28.58 10.55
CA GLN A 294 34.84 29.68 9.94
C GLN A 294 33.94 30.90 9.66
N LEU A 295 32.73 30.70 9.14
CA LEU A 295 31.78 31.79 8.91
C LEU A 295 31.36 32.46 10.23
N GLU A 296 31.10 31.68 11.29
CA GLU A 296 30.81 32.20 12.62
C GLU A 296 31.99 32.98 13.21
N TYR A 297 33.21 32.50 13.03
CA TYR A 297 34.42 33.24 13.42
C TYR A 297 34.52 34.58 12.68
N LEU A 298 34.27 34.60 11.37
CA LEU A 298 34.31 35.82 10.56
C LEU A 298 33.22 36.83 10.96
N ASN A 299 32.00 36.37 11.23
CA ASN A 299 30.90 37.23 11.68
C ASN A 299 31.22 37.86 13.04
N ARG A 300 31.70 37.09 14.02
CA ARG A 300 32.14 37.63 15.32
C ARG A 300 33.25 38.68 15.16
N MET A 301 34.16 38.47 14.23
CA MET A 301 35.23 39.41 13.90
C MET A 301 34.74 40.69 13.22
N GLU A 302 33.67 40.61 12.44
CA GLU A 302 33.07 41.76 11.78
C GLU A 302 32.23 42.61 12.75
N GLU A 303 31.50 41.96 13.65
CA GLU A 303 30.78 42.61 14.74
C GLU A 303 31.72 43.35 15.69
N ALA A 304 32.87 42.77 16.03
CA ALA A 304 33.87 43.42 16.87
C ALA A 304 34.58 44.63 16.23
N LYS A 305 34.37 44.87 14.92
CA LYS A 305 34.91 46.04 14.19
C LYS A 305 33.89 47.18 14.05
N LYS A 306 32.61 46.94 14.33
CA LYS A 306 31.56 47.97 14.37
C LYS A 306 31.53 48.64 15.73
#